data_AF-A0A1Y1CKK9-F1
#
_entry.id   AF-A0A1Y1CKK9-F1
#
_cell.length_a   1.000
_cell.length_b   1.000
_cell.length_c   1.000
_cell.angle_alpha   90.00
_cell.angle_beta   90.00
_cell.angle_gamma   90.00
#
_symmetry.space_group_name_H-M   'P 1'
#
loop_
_entity.id
_entity.type
_entity.pdbx_description
1 polymer ?
#
loop_
_entity_poly.entity_id
_entity_poly.type
_entity_poly.pdbx_seq_one_letter_code
_entity_poly.pdbx_strand_id
1 'polypeptide(L)'
;MKITQVTSAVVMLLILSACTKTTLLKKILGKESKELAELVTSESAEKIVGNSNMSDLILISIKSLDGKLSKKLTRDIAENKSLVDLFNANPGLIKIWKKIALSSVSSNAKYLNYLNSLPSDKFLFEVSEGGVLSVFDNSKRELAKLFPDKVIAKSGLKFSDNLLTPEKYIWNDLLNGKLISNHLYKVDSWFYRTDKLARVSSIHGSVFQPKPALIIDKAKGIASIPNGPWEQISQLKMSPDVIKKEWKIITEEWAVIIKNKGKVNFKITPFYNKSSKEVYQHVVEYTNKEGRFVKKTLKNMINSMDNVVSKQLSDFGLNPDALKEFQMVFKGEHADELLRDFTNNVKNDKIIKWFNANPDLIKGYYKLMELSPSIRVNKRNIIDVTRQIESGAKEIFIGIPGNIGKKKVGKILKYDVEFKERIIPIGNFKFKAVFPDFSAFSIAKIRLEDVLIQAVDGEQFTFAKEVLKKQFKSNPDEIIKMLKKHNSRMVKEGKVNIFKGDILSEKEMLSKQIADIEGKGSSVFGFIWHHNEEYGILELVSHDVHVLHKHTGGKIVWNGGGANR
;
A
#
# COMPACT_ATOMS: atom_id res chain seq x y z
N MET A 1 -48.46 15.25 -1.33
CA MET A 1 -47.96 15.85 -2.60
C MET A 1 -47.51 17.31 -2.43
N LYS A 2 -46.72 17.67 -1.39
CA LYS A 2 -46.26 19.06 -1.13
C LYS A 2 -44.79 19.20 -0.67
N ILE A 3 -43.98 18.13 -0.72
CA ILE A 3 -42.56 18.18 -0.32
C ILE A 3 -41.62 18.29 -1.54
N THR A 4 -42.09 17.92 -2.74
CA THR A 4 -41.29 17.93 -3.99
C THR A 4 -41.23 19.30 -4.70
N GLN A 5 -42.13 20.24 -4.39
CA GLN A 5 -42.10 21.58 -4.98
C GLN A 5 -41.10 22.52 -4.29
N VAL A 6 -40.85 22.34 -2.98
CA VAL A 6 -39.90 23.16 -2.22
C VAL A 6 -38.45 22.82 -2.55
N THR A 7 -38.15 21.54 -2.82
CA THR A 7 -36.81 21.08 -3.23
C THR A 7 -36.42 21.61 -4.61
N SER A 8 -37.38 21.73 -5.54
CA SER A 8 -37.13 22.26 -6.88
C SER A 8 -36.85 23.76 -6.86
N ALA A 9 -37.51 24.53 -5.99
CA ALA A 9 -37.27 25.98 -5.85
C ALA A 9 -35.88 26.30 -5.25
N VAL A 10 -35.41 25.49 -4.29
CA VAL A 10 -34.09 25.66 -3.65
C VAL A 10 -32.94 25.31 -4.60
N VAL A 11 -33.11 24.27 -5.43
CA VAL A 11 -32.13 23.95 -6.48
C VAL A 11 -32.12 25.03 -7.57
N MET A 12 -33.28 25.60 -7.92
CA MET A 12 -33.36 26.71 -8.88
C MET A 12 -32.67 27.99 -8.35
N LEU A 13 -32.80 28.29 -7.05
CA LEU A 13 -32.12 29.41 -6.38
C LEU A 13 -30.59 29.22 -6.29
N LEU A 14 -30.11 27.98 -6.11
CA LEU A 14 -28.68 27.65 -6.12
C LEU A 14 -28.07 27.76 -7.53
N ILE A 15 -28.83 27.39 -8.57
CA ILE A 15 -28.42 27.55 -9.97
C ILE A 15 -28.40 29.04 -10.36
N LEU A 16 -29.36 29.84 -9.89
CA LEU A 16 -29.40 31.29 -10.15
C LEU A 16 -28.29 32.05 -9.41
N SER A 17 -27.90 31.61 -8.22
CA SER A 17 -26.77 32.12 -7.43
C SER A 17 -25.40 31.90 -8.13
N ALA A 18 -25.25 30.80 -8.88
CA ALA A 18 -24.02 30.50 -9.63
C ALA A 18 -23.87 31.33 -10.92
N CYS A 19 -24.94 31.96 -11.41
CA CYS A 19 -24.97 32.72 -12.66
C CYS A 19 -24.97 34.25 -12.41
N THR A 20 -23.91 34.80 -11.81
CA THR A 20 -23.80 36.24 -11.49
C THR A 20 -23.33 37.14 -12.64
N LYS A 21 -23.62 36.79 -13.91
CA LYS A 21 -23.12 37.54 -15.08
C LYS A 21 -24.15 38.02 -16.11
N THR A 22 -25.42 38.18 -15.76
CA THR A 22 -26.40 38.78 -16.67
C THR A 22 -27.05 40.03 -16.11
N THR A 23 -26.88 41.13 -16.84
CA THR A 23 -27.44 42.48 -16.65
C THR A 23 -28.96 42.52 -16.46
N LEU A 24 -29.65 41.43 -16.83
CA LEU A 24 -31.09 41.24 -16.70
C LEU A 24 -31.56 41.11 -15.23
N LEU A 25 -30.74 40.52 -14.34
CA LEU A 25 -31.14 40.28 -12.94
C LEU A 25 -31.15 41.56 -12.10
N LYS A 26 -30.21 42.49 -12.34
CA LYS A 26 -30.15 43.81 -11.68
C LYS A 26 -31.34 44.70 -12.03
N LYS A 27 -32.03 44.43 -13.15
CA LYS A 27 -33.19 45.21 -13.60
C LYS A 27 -34.49 44.68 -12.99
N ILE A 28 -34.53 43.41 -12.61
CA ILE A 28 -35.70 42.75 -12.01
C ILE A 28 -35.69 42.88 -10.48
N LEU A 29 -34.51 42.85 -9.85
CA LEU A 29 -34.38 42.89 -8.39
C LEU A 29 -33.88 44.26 -7.94
N GLY A 30 -34.83 45.16 -7.70
CA GLY A 30 -34.60 46.48 -7.10
C GLY A 30 -34.16 46.42 -5.63
N LYS A 31 -34.49 47.50 -4.91
CA LYS A 31 -34.05 47.89 -3.54
C LYS A 31 -34.10 46.76 -2.48
N GLU A 32 -34.94 45.74 -2.68
CA GLU A 32 -35.10 44.55 -1.83
C GLU A 32 -33.91 43.56 -1.85
N SER A 33 -33.03 43.65 -2.86
CA SER A 33 -31.84 42.77 -2.94
C SER A 33 -30.82 43.01 -1.82
N LYS A 34 -30.83 44.20 -1.18
CA LYS A 34 -29.93 44.53 -0.07
C LYS A 34 -30.41 43.92 1.25
N GLU A 35 -31.72 43.95 1.50
CA GLU A 35 -32.35 43.31 2.66
C GLU A 35 -32.33 41.77 2.55
N LEU A 36 -32.58 41.20 1.35
CA LEU A 36 -32.45 39.75 1.14
C LEU A 36 -31.01 39.25 1.32
N ALA A 37 -30.00 40.04 0.92
CA ALA A 37 -28.60 39.66 1.10
C ALA A 37 -28.14 39.68 2.58
N GLU A 38 -28.82 40.48 3.41
CA GLU A 38 -28.64 40.55 4.88
C GLU A 38 -29.43 39.44 5.61
N LEU A 39 -30.65 39.13 5.18
CA LEU A 39 -31.47 38.02 5.71
C LEU A 39 -30.88 36.62 5.43
N VAL A 40 -30.03 36.49 4.40
CA VAL A 40 -29.31 35.24 4.07
C VAL A 40 -28.17 34.90 5.05
N THR A 41 -27.91 35.70 6.10
CA THR A 41 -26.78 35.43 7.02
C THR A 41 -27.10 34.56 8.25
N SER A 42 -28.34 34.58 8.77
CA SER A 42 -28.73 33.79 9.95
C SER A 42 -29.58 32.56 9.60
N GLU A 43 -30.59 32.71 8.74
CA GLU A 43 -31.52 31.63 8.40
C GLU A 43 -30.90 30.56 7.47
N SER A 44 -29.92 30.98 6.64
CA SER A 44 -29.20 30.05 5.74
C SER A 44 -28.21 29.17 6.50
N ALA A 45 -27.63 29.67 7.61
CA ALA A 45 -26.83 28.88 8.50
C ALA A 45 -27.68 27.80 9.18
N GLU A 46 -28.88 28.14 9.67
CA GLU A 46 -29.82 27.19 10.29
C GLU A 46 -30.32 26.11 9.31
N LYS A 47 -30.58 26.45 8.04
CA LYS A 47 -31.01 25.48 7.01
C LYS A 47 -29.90 24.52 6.54
N ILE A 48 -28.65 24.95 6.54
CA ILE A 48 -27.50 24.09 6.20
C ILE A 48 -27.14 23.19 7.39
N VAL A 49 -27.24 23.74 8.60
CA VAL A 49 -27.05 23.03 9.87
C VAL A 49 -28.13 21.96 10.09
N GLY A 50 -29.39 22.24 9.74
CA GLY A 50 -30.50 21.29 9.89
C GLY A 50 -30.35 19.97 9.13
N ASN A 51 -29.40 19.88 8.19
CA ASN A 51 -29.10 18.65 7.42
C ASN A 51 -27.76 17.99 7.78
N SER A 52 -26.98 18.56 8.70
CA SER A 52 -25.70 18.00 9.14
C SER A 52 -25.76 17.70 10.64
N ASN A 53 -25.39 16.49 11.06
CA ASN A 53 -25.21 16.12 12.47
C ASN A 53 -24.05 16.93 13.10
N MET A 54 -24.23 18.23 13.31
CA MET A 54 -23.22 19.14 13.84
C MET A 54 -23.51 19.40 15.32
N SER A 55 -22.48 19.38 16.17
CA SER A 55 -22.68 19.58 17.62
C SER A 55 -23.10 21.02 17.96
N ASP A 56 -23.86 21.20 19.05
CA ASP A 56 -24.31 22.51 19.54
C ASP A 56 -23.15 23.49 19.79
N LEU A 57 -21.97 22.97 20.16
CA LEU A 57 -20.75 23.77 20.35
C LEU A 57 -20.24 24.41 19.05
N ILE A 58 -20.42 23.74 17.92
CA ILE A 58 -20.06 24.29 16.62
C ILE A 58 -21.07 25.35 16.20
N LEU A 59 -22.35 25.12 16.47
CA LEU A 59 -23.40 26.10 16.24
C LEU A 59 -23.15 27.41 16.98
N ILE A 60 -22.80 27.33 18.27
CA ILE A 60 -22.43 28.49 19.08
C ILE A 60 -21.20 29.19 18.48
N SER A 61 -20.20 28.42 18.04
CA SER A 61 -18.99 28.97 17.44
C SER A 61 -19.25 29.66 16.10
N ILE A 62 -20.15 29.13 15.27
CA ILE A 62 -20.58 29.73 14.00
C ILE A 62 -21.35 31.03 14.24
N LYS A 63 -22.25 31.05 15.24
CA LYS A 63 -23.01 32.25 15.62
C LYS A 63 -22.09 33.41 16.08
N SER A 64 -20.85 33.12 16.48
CA SER A 64 -19.84 34.12 16.87
C SER A 64 -19.02 34.70 15.69
N LEU A 65 -19.25 34.22 14.47
CA LEU A 65 -18.57 34.71 13.26
C LEU A 65 -19.34 35.88 12.65
N ASP A 66 -18.61 36.84 12.07
CA ASP A 66 -19.25 37.87 11.25
C ASP A 66 -19.88 37.26 9.99
N GLY A 67 -20.80 38.00 9.36
CA GLY A 67 -21.55 37.50 8.20
C GLY A 67 -20.68 37.08 7.00
N LYS A 68 -19.49 37.68 6.84
CA LYS A 68 -18.56 37.33 5.75
C LYS A 68 -17.87 35.99 6.04
N LEU A 69 -17.39 35.81 7.28
CA LEU A 69 -16.77 34.58 7.73
C LEU A 69 -17.78 33.43 7.80
N SER A 70 -18.99 33.67 8.30
CA SER A 70 -20.06 32.66 8.32
C SER A 70 -20.40 32.15 6.91
N LYS A 71 -20.59 33.06 5.94
CA LYS A 71 -20.79 32.72 4.52
C LYS A 71 -19.63 31.91 3.94
N LYS A 72 -18.39 32.25 4.30
CA LYS A 72 -17.22 31.51 3.83
C LYS A 72 -17.13 30.11 4.45
N LEU A 73 -17.29 29.98 5.77
CA LEU A 73 -17.26 28.69 6.46
C LEU A 73 -18.30 27.73 5.88
N THR A 74 -19.50 28.27 5.65
CA THR A 74 -20.59 27.54 5.01
C THR A 74 -20.18 26.99 3.65
N ARG A 75 -19.54 27.82 2.81
CA ARG A 75 -19.01 27.38 1.51
C ARG A 75 -17.93 26.31 1.66
N ASP A 76 -16.93 26.55 2.52
CA ASP A 76 -15.83 25.61 2.75
C ASP A 76 -16.35 24.24 3.19
N ILE A 77 -17.35 24.21 4.09
CA ILE A 77 -18.01 23.00 4.57
C ILE A 77 -18.79 22.29 3.46
N ALA A 78 -19.55 23.04 2.67
CA ALA A 78 -20.34 22.49 1.57
C ALA A 78 -19.44 21.84 0.49
N GLU A 79 -18.28 22.44 0.22
CA GLU A 79 -17.31 21.95 -0.75
C GLU A 79 -16.41 20.83 -0.20
N ASN A 80 -16.30 20.70 1.13
CA ASN A 80 -15.41 19.73 1.77
C ASN A 80 -16.04 19.05 3.00
N LYS A 81 -16.74 17.94 2.75
CA LYS A 81 -17.37 17.12 3.80
C LYS A 81 -16.42 16.74 4.94
N SER A 82 -15.12 16.52 4.66
CA SER A 82 -14.13 16.16 5.69
C SER A 82 -13.90 17.26 6.74
N LEU A 83 -14.23 18.53 6.43
CA LEU A 83 -14.18 19.61 7.41
C LEU A 83 -15.27 19.49 8.46
N VAL A 84 -16.46 19.00 8.10
CA VAL A 84 -17.57 18.78 9.05
C VAL A 84 -17.14 17.76 10.09
N ASP A 85 -16.66 16.60 9.63
CA ASP A 85 -16.17 15.53 10.49
C ASP A 85 -15.04 16.03 11.39
N LEU A 86 -14.14 16.86 10.84
CA LEU A 86 -13.03 17.45 11.58
C LEU A 86 -13.49 18.42 12.68
N PHE A 87 -14.43 19.33 12.38
CA PHE A 87 -14.95 20.25 13.38
C PHE A 87 -15.79 19.54 14.44
N ASN A 88 -16.55 18.52 14.06
CA ASN A 88 -17.27 17.66 14.99
C ASN A 88 -16.32 16.95 15.96
N ALA A 89 -15.21 16.41 15.45
CA ALA A 89 -14.20 15.75 16.28
C ALA A 89 -13.41 16.74 17.15
N ASN A 90 -13.21 17.98 16.70
CA ASN A 90 -12.47 19.00 17.43
C ASN A 90 -13.04 20.41 17.17
N PRO A 91 -14.06 20.83 17.94
CA PRO A 91 -14.70 22.15 17.77
C PRO A 91 -13.73 23.33 17.94
N GLY A 92 -12.65 23.14 18.71
CA GLY A 92 -11.61 24.17 18.91
C GLY A 92 -10.92 24.62 17.62
N LEU A 93 -10.93 23.78 16.58
CA LEU A 93 -10.36 24.10 15.28
C LEU A 93 -11.05 25.28 14.58
N ILE A 94 -12.27 25.63 14.96
CA ILE A 94 -12.97 26.81 14.42
C ILE A 94 -12.20 28.09 14.77
N LYS A 95 -11.54 28.15 15.94
CA LYS A 95 -10.69 29.30 16.32
C LYS A 95 -9.49 29.44 15.38
N ILE A 96 -8.89 28.33 14.96
CA ILE A 96 -7.77 28.31 14.02
C ILE A 96 -8.26 28.64 12.62
N TRP A 97 -9.35 28.01 12.17
CA TRP A 97 -9.99 28.32 10.89
C TRP A 97 -10.30 29.81 10.79
N LYS A 98 -10.87 30.43 11.83
CA LYS A 98 -11.17 31.87 11.88
C LYS A 98 -9.93 32.72 11.61
N LYS A 99 -8.78 32.38 12.22
CA LYS A 99 -7.50 33.11 12.02
C LYS A 99 -6.99 33.01 10.59
N ILE A 100 -7.23 31.90 9.91
CA ILE A 100 -6.72 31.65 8.55
C ILE A 100 -7.81 31.74 7.49
N ALA A 101 -9.03 32.16 7.84
CA ALA A 101 -10.21 31.96 7.00
C ALA A 101 -10.07 32.59 5.62
N LEU A 102 -9.33 33.68 5.51
CA LEU A 102 -9.10 34.36 4.23
C LEU A 102 -7.99 33.73 3.38
N SER A 103 -7.32 32.69 3.88
CA SER A 103 -6.26 32.00 3.15
C SER A 103 -6.82 30.93 2.19
N SER A 104 -6.05 30.64 1.16
CA SER A 104 -6.28 29.57 0.18
C SER A 104 -6.23 28.16 0.80
N VAL A 105 -5.69 28.01 2.01
CA VAL A 105 -5.56 26.71 2.70
C VAL A 105 -6.61 26.49 3.78
N SER A 106 -7.48 27.48 4.05
CA SER A 106 -8.50 27.43 5.10
C SER A 106 -9.51 26.30 4.95
N SER A 107 -9.85 25.92 3.71
CA SER A 107 -10.78 24.83 3.40
C SER A 107 -10.11 23.44 3.40
N ASN A 108 -8.82 23.34 3.71
CA ASN A 108 -8.08 22.08 3.70
C ASN A 108 -7.90 21.52 5.11
N ALA A 109 -8.60 20.42 5.40
CA ALA A 109 -8.55 19.71 6.68
C ALA A 109 -7.13 19.35 7.15
N LYS A 110 -6.19 19.10 6.22
CA LYS A 110 -4.79 18.80 6.57
C LYS A 110 -4.09 20.01 7.19
N TYR A 111 -4.36 21.21 6.67
CA TYR A 111 -3.77 22.44 7.19
C TYR A 111 -4.31 22.79 8.57
N LEU A 112 -5.62 22.65 8.80
CA LEU A 112 -6.21 22.88 10.11
C LEU A 112 -5.61 21.94 11.18
N ASN A 113 -5.49 20.65 10.87
CA ASN A 113 -4.85 19.68 11.75
C ASN A 113 -3.37 19.99 12.01
N TYR A 114 -2.64 20.37 10.96
CA TYR A 114 -1.23 20.72 11.06
C TYR A 114 -1.03 21.95 11.95
N LEU A 115 -1.76 23.04 11.70
CA LEU A 115 -1.67 24.28 12.46
C LEU A 115 -2.11 24.10 13.91
N ASN A 116 -3.09 23.23 14.17
CA ASN A 116 -3.49 22.86 15.52
C ASN A 116 -2.43 22.07 16.29
N SER A 117 -1.53 21.38 15.58
CA SER A 117 -0.40 20.69 16.22
C SER A 117 0.77 21.61 16.55
N LEU A 118 0.74 22.87 16.09
CA LEU A 118 1.76 23.86 16.41
C LEU A 118 1.46 24.50 17.78
N PRO A 119 2.46 24.64 18.67
CA PRO A 119 2.34 25.40 19.90
C PRO A 119 1.88 26.84 19.63
N SER A 120 0.66 27.19 20.04
CA SER A 120 0.02 28.46 19.71
C SER A 120 0.73 29.68 20.31
N ASP A 121 1.53 29.46 21.35
CA ASP A 121 2.40 30.42 22.01
C ASP A 121 3.70 30.70 21.26
N LYS A 122 4.03 29.91 20.22
CA LYS A 122 5.28 30.04 19.45
C LYS A 122 5.11 30.59 18.04
N PHE A 123 3.89 30.56 17.50
CA PHE A 123 3.63 30.84 16.08
C PHE A 123 2.53 31.88 15.89
N LEU A 124 2.81 32.82 14.98
CA LEU A 124 1.86 33.83 14.51
C LEU A 124 1.50 33.53 13.04
N PHE A 125 0.28 33.89 12.66
CA PHE A 125 -0.28 33.61 11.34
C PHE A 125 -0.80 34.90 10.71
N GLU A 126 -0.37 35.20 9.49
CA GLU A 126 -0.87 36.34 8.73
C GLU A 126 -1.28 35.90 7.33
N VAL A 127 -2.37 36.48 6.83
CA VAL A 127 -2.87 36.21 5.47
C VAL A 127 -2.63 37.44 4.62
N SER A 128 -1.80 37.29 3.59
CA SER A 128 -1.49 38.36 2.64
C SER A 128 -2.61 38.61 1.63
N GLU A 129 -2.56 39.77 0.95
CA GLU A 129 -3.37 40.04 -0.23
C GLU A 129 -3.08 38.98 -1.31
N GLY A 130 -4.09 38.16 -1.64
CA GLY A 130 -3.94 36.96 -2.45
C GLY A 130 -4.16 35.64 -1.70
N GLY A 131 -4.39 35.69 -0.38
CA GLY A 131 -4.77 34.52 0.41
C GLY A 131 -3.62 33.55 0.70
N VAL A 132 -2.37 34.00 0.60
CA VAL A 132 -1.22 33.20 1.04
C VAL A 132 -1.06 33.35 2.55
N LEU A 133 -1.01 32.22 3.24
CA LEU A 133 -0.82 32.16 4.70
C LEU A 133 0.67 32.13 5.02
N SER A 134 1.17 33.18 5.67
CA SER A 134 2.52 33.24 6.23
C SER A 134 2.50 32.80 7.69
N VAL A 135 3.53 32.06 8.10
CA VAL A 135 3.78 31.62 9.47
C VAL A 135 5.04 32.30 9.98
N PHE A 136 4.94 32.90 11.16
CA PHE A 136 6.02 33.62 11.82
C PHE A 136 6.31 33.02 13.19
N ASP A 137 7.52 33.21 13.70
CA ASP A 137 7.81 33.00 15.12
C ASP A 137 7.41 34.21 15.98
N ASN A 138 7.57 34.10 17.30
CA ASN A 138 7.29 35.19 18.25
C ASN A 138 8.13 36.44 18.04
N SER A 139 9.27 36.32 17.36
CA SER A 139 10.12 37.45 16.97
C SER A 139 9.67 38.09 15.65
N LYS A 140 8.51 37.70 15.12
CA LYS A 140 7.94 38.14 13.83
C LYS A 140 8.84 37.84 12.64
N ARG A 141 9.70 36.83 12.73
CA ARG A 141 10.48 36.35 11.59
C ARG A 141 9.61 35.37 10.78
N GLU A 142 9.48 35.61 9.49
CA GLU A 142 8.75 34.72 8.58
C GLU A 142 9.48 33.39 8.43
N LEU A 143 8.84 32.30 8.86
CA LEU A 143 9.38 30.94 8.80
C LEU A 143 8.96 30.19 7.53
N ALA A 144 7.70 30.38 7.11
CA ALA A 144 7.15 29.70 5.94
C ALA A 144 5.92 30.41 5.35
N LYS A 145 5.69 30.16 4.06
CA LYS A 145 4.46 30.47 3.32
C LYS A 145 3.78 29.17 2.90
N LEU A 146 2.49 29.08 3.18
CA LEU A 146 1.67 27.89 2.97
C LEU A 146 0.75 28.09 1.76
N PHE A 147 0.82 27.15 0.82
CA PHE A 147 -0.02 27.05 -0.38
C PHE A 147 -0.70 25.68 -0.42
N PRO A 148 -1.82 25.49 -1.13
CA PRO A 148 -2.57 24.22 -1.11
C PRO A 148 -1.78 22.94 -1.42
N ASP A 149 -0.71 23.04 -2.22
CA ASP A 149 0.11 21.93 -2.70
C ASP A 149 1.59 21.99 -2.24
N LYS A 150 2.01 23.12 -1.66
CA LYS A 150 3.40 23.35 -1.29
C LYS A 150 3.61 24.26 -0.08
N VAL A 151 4.77 24.12 0.52
CA VAL A 151 5.27 24.98 1.59
C VAL A 151 6.57 25.60 1.12
N ILE A 152 6.68 26.93 1.17
CA ILE A 152 7.95 27.64 0.92
C ILE A 152 8.47 28.10 2.27
N ALA A 153 9.55 27.52 2.74
CA ALA A 153 10.14 27.80 4.05
C ALA A 153 11.58 28.31 3.91
N LYS A 154 12.06 28.94 4.97
CA LYS A 154 13.46 29.35 5.11
C LYS A 154 14.14 28.44 6.13
N SER A 155 15.41 28.08 5.92
CA SER A 155 16.17 27.45 7.00
C SER A 155 16.32 28.40 8.19
N GLY A 156 16.74 27.85 9.33
CA GLY A 156 17.26 28.62 10.44
C GLY A 156 18.37 29.58 10.01
N LEU A 157 18.42 30.74 10.65
CA LEU A 157 19.45 31.76 10.39
C LEU A 157 20.73 31.44 11.16
N LYS A 158 21.85 31.80 10.53
CA LYS A 158 23.13 32.11 11.17
C LYS A 158 23.22 33.63 11.33
N PHE A 159 23.63 34.14 12.48
CA PHE A 159 23.71 35.59 12.71
C PHE A 159 25.09 36.12 12.27
N SER A 160 25.11 36.73 11.08
CA SER A 160 26.10 37.61 10.41
C SER A 160 27.62 37.41 10.59
N ASP A 161 28.28 37.13 9.47
CA ASP A 161 29.45 37.74 8.79
C ASP A 161 30.49 38.66 9.51
N ASN A 162 30.37 39.01 10.79
CA ASN A 162 31.38 39.77 11.53
C ASN A 162 31.19 39.58 13.05
N LEU A 163 31.86 38.60 13.66
CA LEU A 163 32.45 38.63 15.03
C LEU A 163 32.85 37.23 15.52
N LEU A 164 33.99 37.16 16.21
CA LEU A 164 34.72 35.99 16.72
C LEU A 164 34.01 35.24 17.89
N THR A 165 32.74 34.85 17.77
CA THR A 165 32.10 33.98 18.78
C THR A 165 31.28 32.83 18.16
N PRO A 166 31.16 31.66 18.82
CA PRO A 166 30.40 30.51 18.29
C PRO A 166 28.90 30.83 18.27
N GLU A 167 28.35 31.04 17.07
CA GLU A 167 26.95 31.43 16.86
C GLU A 167 25.93 30.38 17.34
N LYS A 168 24.84 30.85 17.95
CA LYS A 168 23.67 30.03 18.31
C LYS A 168 22.74 29.89 17.10
N TYR A 169 22.77 28.73 16.44
CA TYR A 169 21.82 28.40 15.35
C TYR A 169 20.38 28.37 15.88
N ILE A 170 19.49 29.18 15.30
CA ILE A 170 18.06 29.18 15.66
C ILE A 170 17.30 28.28 14.69
N TRP A 171 16.84 27.14 15.19
CA TRP A 171 16.10 26.14 14.42
C TRP A 171 14.78 26.72 13.90
N ASN A 172 14.40 26.35 12.68
CA ASN A 172 13.03 26.56 12.22
C ASN A 172 12.14 25.46 12.80
N ASP A 173 11.57 25.68 13.98
CA ASP A 173 10.71 24.70 14.68
C ASP A 173 9.60 24.13 13.78
N LEU A 174 9.13 24.89 12.78
CA LEU A 174 8.12 24.45 11.81
C LEU A 174 8.58 23.25 10.96
N LEU A 175 9.86 23.23 10.57
CA LEU A 175 10.48 22.18 9.75
C LEU A 175 11.00 21.00 10.58
N ASN A 176 10.99 21.15 11.91
CA ASN A 176 11.39 20.11 12.87
C ASN A 176 10.20 19.43 13.54
N GLY A 177 8.99 19.95 13.31
CA GLY A 177 7.75 19.36 13.79
C GLY A 177 7.19 18.28 12.86
N LYS A 178 5.89 18.00 13.07
CA LYS A 178 5.11 17.13 12.20
C LYS A 178 4.92 17.82 10.84
N LEU A 179 5.36 17.21 9.74
CA LEU A 179 5.14 17.79 8.41
C LEU A 179 3.69 17.57 7.93
N ILE A 180 3.31 18.25 6.85
CA ILE A 180 2.07 18.03 6.13
C ILE A 180 2.29 16.88 5.15
N SER A 181 1.35 15.93 5.07
CA SER A 181 1.45 14.75 4.22
C SER A 181 1.17 15.05 2.75
N ASN A 182 1.87 14.36 1.83
CA ASN A 182 1.77 14.54 0.37
C ASN A 182 2.01 15.99 -0.11
N HIS A 183 2.99 16.69 0.48
CA HIS A 183 3.30 18.08 0.14
C HIS A 183 4.72 18.24 -0.41
N LEU A 184 4.89 19.27 -1.24
CA LEU A 184 6.20 19.75 -1.65
C LEU A 184 6.67 20.86 -0.70
N TYR A 185 7.85 20.70 -0.11
CA TYR A 185 8.52 21.74 0.65
C TYR A 185 9.67 22.29 -0.18
N LYS A 186 9.72 23.61 -0.35
CA LYS A 186 10.90 24.33 -0.83
C LYS A 186 11.55 25.02 0.36
N VAL A 187 12.69 24.54 0.81
CA VAL A 187 13.49 25.14 1.90
C VAL A 187 14.72 25.75 1.27
N ASP A 188 14.75 27.09 1.15
CA ASP A 188 15.78 27.82 0.41
C ASP A 188 15.91 27.31 -1.05
N SER A 189 17.04 26.68 -1.39
CA SER A 189 17.31 26.07 -2.70
C SER A 189 16.96 24.58 -2.79
N TRP A 190 16.38 24.01 -1.74
CA TRP A 190 16.16 22.56 -1.58
C TRP A 190 14.69 22.20 -1.71
N PHE A 191 14.40 21.04 -2.26
CA PHE A 191 13.05 20.54 -2.47
C PHE A 191 12.85 19.20 -1.77
N TYR A 192 11.83 19.09 -0.93
CA TYR A 192 11.46 17.87 -0.22
C TYR A 192 10.04 17.50 -0.58
N ARG A 193 9.75 16.22 -0.79
CA ARG A 193 8.39 15.71 -0.88
C ARG A 193 8.09 14.90 0.36
N THR A 194 6.85 14.93 0.83
CA THR A 194 6.37 14.04 1.89
C THR A 194 5.41 12.98 1.36
N ASP A 195 5.33 11.84 2.04
CA ASP A 195 4.35 10.79 1.76
C ASP A 195 3.04 10.97 2.56
N LYS A 196 2.14 9.98 2.46
CA LYS A 196 0.84 9.97 3.14
C LYS A 196 0.94 10.01 4.67
N LEU A 197 2.08 9.61 5.23
CA LEU A 197 2.36 9.62 6.67
C LEU A 197 3.17 10.87 7.08
N ALA A 198 3.33 11.83 6.17
CA ALA A 198 4.13 13.03 6.37
C ALA A 198 5.62 12.77 6.65
N ARG A 199 6.16 11.66 6.12
CA ARG A 199 7.60 11.38 6.12
C ARG A 199 8.21 11.91 4.83
N VAL A 200 9.47 12.34 4.85
CA VAL A 200 10.17 12.79 3.64
C VAL A 200 10.31 11.62 2.68
N SER A 201 9.70 11.67 1.50
CA SER A 201 9.76 10.62 0.48
C SER A 201 10.80 10.88 -0.60
N SER A 202 11.22 12.13 -0.77
CA SER A 202 12.26 12.48 -1.72
C SER A 202 12.87 13.84 -1.42
N ILE A 203 14.15 14.00 -1.72
CA ILE A 203 14.94 15.23 -1.55
C ILE A 203 15.63 15.53 -2.86
N HIS A 204 15.55 16.76 -3.33
CA HIS A 204 16.25 17.25 -4.52
C HIS A 204 16.94 18.57 -4.20
N GLY A 205 18.14 18.74 -4.69
CA GLY A 205 18.88 19.98 -4.47
C GLY A 205 20.17 20.07 -5.27
N SER A 206 20.87 21.16 -5.02
CA SER A 206 22.18 21.44 -5.60
C SER A 206 23.14 21.84 -4.50
N VAL A 207 24.35 21.26 -4.53
CA VAL A 207 25.45 21.62 -3.61
C VAL A 207 26.48 22.42 -4.38
N PHE A 208 26.90 23.58 -3.85
CA PHE A 208 27.78 24.53 -4.56
C PHE A 208 29.15 24.77 -3.90
N GLN A 209 29.36 24.34 -2.65
CA GLN A 209 30.63 24.52 -1.94
C GLN A 209 31.10 23.20 -1.33
N PRO A 210 32.41 22.90 -1.36
CA PRO A 210 32.97 21.72 -0.71
C PRO A 210 33.01 21.95 0.80
N LYS A 211 31.86 21.79 1.47
CA LYS A 211 31.82 21.64 2.93
C LYS A 211 31.71 20.16 3.25
N PRO A 212 32.52 19.62 4.18
CA PRO A 212 32.36 18.25 4.62
C PRO A 212 30.93 18.04 5.12
N ALA A 213 30.35 16.87 4.85
CA ALA A 213 29.10 16.48 5.48
C ALA A 213 29.30 16.56 7.00
N LEU A 214 28.54 17.42 7.67
CA LEU A 214 28.66 17.52 9.11
C LEU A 214 27.95 16.32 9.72
N ILE A 215 28.66 15.57 10.54
CA ILE A 215 28.06 14.46 11.27
C ILE A 215 27.42 15.06 12.52
N ILE A 216 26.09 15.22 12.47
CA ILE A 216 25.33 15.88 13.53
C ILE A 216 25.36 15.04 14.80
N ASP A 217 25.25 13.71 14.68
CA ASP A 217 25.33 12.80 15.83
C ASP A 217 25.69 11.39 15.37
N LYS A 218 26.95 10.98 15.60
CA LYS A 218 27.45 9.62 15.29
C LYS A 218 26.75 8.55 16.13
N ALA A 219 26.33 8.87 17.35
CA ALA A 219 25.68 7.93 18.26
C ALA A 219 24.21 7.69 17.86
N LYS A 220 23.54 8.70 17.30
CA LYS A 220 22.13 8.61 16.87
C LYS A 220 21.92 8.23 15.40
N GLY A 221 22.99 8.03 14.63
CA GLY A 221 22.88 7.60 13.23
C GLY A 221 22.21 8.65 12.33
N ILE A 222 22.65 9.90 12.44
CA ILE A 222 22.10 11.01 11.64
C ILE A 222 23.20 11.65 10.79
N ALA A 223 22.99 11.63 9.47
CA ALA A 223 23.81 12.34 8.50
C ALA A 223 23.10 13.61 8.00
N SER A 224 23.86 14.69 7.84
CA SER A 224 23.39 15.88 7.10
C SER A 224 23.79 15.79 5.63
N ILE A 225 22.99 16.42 4.77
CA ILE A 225 23.39 16.65 3.38
C ILE A 225 24.34 17.87 3.36
N PRO A 226 25.49 17.83 2.68
CA PRO A 226 26.39 18.98 2.56
C PRO A 226 25.68 20.24 2.08
N ASN A 227 25.83 21.35 2.81
CA ASN A 227 25.13 22.63 2.59
C ASN A 227 23.59 22.53 2.59
N GLY A 228 23.03 21.42 3.07
CA GLY A 228 21.62 21.27 3.34
C GLY A 228 21.21 22.14 4.53
N PRO A 229 19.91 22.49 4.61
CA PRO A 229 19.39 23.25 5.73
C PRO A 229 19.37 22.31 6.97
N TRP A 230 19.73 22.80 8.16
CA TRP A 230 20.06 21.94 9.33
C TRP A 230 18.85 21.31 10.04
N GLU A 231 17.67 21.51 9.49
CA GLU A 231 16.41 21.03 10.03
C GLU A 231 16.24 19.52 9.84
N GLN A 232 15.36 18.94 10.66
CA GLN A 232 15.03 17.52 10.65
C GLN A 232 14.54 17.04 9.28
N ILE A 233 13.88 17.89 8.50
CA ILE A 233 13.46 17.57 7.12
C ILE A 233 14.64 17.18 6.21
N SER A 234 15.85 17.63 6.53
CA SER A 234 17.09 17.36 5.79
C SER A 234 17.96 16.28 6.42
N GLN A 235 17.57 15.76 7.58
CA GLN A 235 18.34 14.76 8.32
C GLN A 235 18.11 13.38 7.72
N LEU A 236 19.19 12.75 7.27
CA LEU A 236 19.18 11.38 6.77
C LEU A 236 19.50 10.44 7.93
N LYS A 237 18.50 9.69 8.39
CA LYS A 237 18.72 8.62 9.37
C LYS A 237 19.43 7.45 8.69
N MET A 238 20.66 7.18 9.10
CA MET A 238 21.57 6.18 8.54
C MET A 238 22.40 5.53 9.64
N SER A 239 22.77 4.26 9.48
CA SER A 239 23.59 3.56 10.45
C SER A 239 25.00 4.18 10.47
N PRO A 240 25.69 4.17 11.62
CA PRO A 240 27.03 4.74 11.73
C PRO A 240 28.01 4.19 10.69
N ASP A 241 27.86 2.93 10.29
CA ASP A 241 28.72 2.29 9.29
C ASP A 241 28.45 2.80 7.87
N VAL A 242 27.18 2.94 7.48
CA VAL A 242 26.80 3.55 6.19
C VAL A 242 27.32 4.98 6.13
N ILE A 243 27.21 5.74 7.23
CA ILE A 243 27.73 7.11 7.32
C ILE A 243 29.24 7.14 7.11
N LYS A 244 30.00 6.30 7.84
CA LYS A 244 31.47 6.30 7.82
C LYS A 244 32.07 5.79 6.50
N LYS A 245 31.38 4.88 5.82
CA LYS A 245 31.88 4.21 4.61
C LYS A 245 31.23 4.78 3.36
N GLU A 246 30.00 4.40 3.09
CA GLU A 246 29.35 4.63 1.79
C GLU A 246 28.95 6.10 1.59
N TRP A 247 28.34 6.73 2.60
CA TRP A 247 27.95 8.15 2.52
C TRP A 247 29.18 9.05 2.44
N LYS A 248 30.23 8.74 3.21
CA LYS A 248 31.50 9.45 3.13
C LYS A 248 32.07 9.45 1.70
N ILE A 249 32.13 8.30 1.04
CA ILE A 249 32.61 8.17 -0.34
C ILE A 249 31.80 9.06 -1.30
N ILE A 250 30.46 9.05 -1.20
CA ILE A 250 29.59 9.90 -2.04
C ILE A 250 29.92 11.38 -1.82
N THR A 251 30.06 11.81 -0.56
CA THR A 251 30.30 13.22 -0.25
C THR A 251 31.71 13.69 -0.64
N GLU A 252 32.71 12.81 -0.57
CA GLU A 252 34.06 13.08 -1.10
C GLU A 252 34.06 13.21 -2.62
N GLU A 253 33.32 12.35 -3.32
CA GLU A 253 33.14 12.47 -4.78
C GLU A 253 32.42 13.78 -5.14
N TRP A 254 31.39 14.16 -4.39
CA TRP A 254 30.70 15.44 -4.58
C TRP A 254 31.64 16.63 -4.39
N ALA A 255 32.54 16.60 -3.40
CA ALA A 255 33.53 17.64 -3.19
C ALA A 255 34.45 17.81 -4.42
N VAL A 256 34.88 16.70 -5.03
CA VAL A 256 35.66 16.72 -6.29
C VAL A 256 34.85 17.31 -7.44
N ILE A 257 33.57 16.91 -7.60
CA ILE A 257 32.70 17.43 -8.65
C ILE A 257 32.48 18.94 -8.48
N ILE A 258 32.24 19.41 -7.26
CA ILE A 258 32.06 20.84 -6.96
C ILE A 258 33.33 21.62 -7.30
N LYS A 259 34.51 21.11 -6.95
CA LYS A 259 35.79 21.75 -7.28
C LYS A 259 35.97 21.93 -8.80
N ASN A 260 35.47 21.00 -9.61
CA ASN A 260 35.66 21.00 -11.06
C ASN A 260 34.51 21.67 -11.85
N LYS A 261 33.26 21.50 -11.41
CA LYS A 261 32.04 21.91 -12.14
C LYS A 261 31.22 22.97 -11.40
N GLY A 262 31.64 23.39 -10.21
CA GLY A 262 30.97 24.39 -9.37
C GLY A 262 29.71 23.91 -8.66
N LYS A 263 29.06 22.81 -9.10
CA LYS A 263 27.89 22.25 -8.41
C LYS A 263 27.65 20.77 -8.65
N VAL A 264 26.93 20.14 -7.72
CA VAL A 264 26.35 18.79 -7.86
C VAL A 264 24.84 18.89 -7.71
N ASN A 265 24.10 18.46 -8.74
CA ASN A 265 22.67 18.21 -8.62
C ASN A 265 22.45 16.77 -8.20
N PHE A 266 21.56 16.54 -7.25
CA PHE A 266 21.30 15.21 -6.74
C PHE A 266 19.82 15.02 -6.38
N LYS A 267 19.44 13.76 -6.23
CA LYS A 267 18.18 13.31 -5.67
C LYS A 267 18.43 12.20 -4.65
N ILE A 268 17.78 12.29 -3.49
CA ILE A 268 17.81 11.24 -2.46
C ILE A 268 16.40 10.74 -2.24
N THR A 269 16.23 9.42 -2.23
CA THR A 269 14.95 8.75 -2.02
C THR A 269 15.09 7.80 -0.83
N PRO A 270 14.58 8.15 0.36
CA PRO A 270 14.50 7.25 1.49
C PRO A 270 13.38 6.21 1.30
N PHE A 271 13.64 4.98 1.71
CA PHE A 271 12.68 3.87 1.72
C PHE A 271 12.42 3.41 3.15
N TYR A 272 11.15 3.45 3.56
CA TYR A 272 10.73 3.18 4.92
C TYR A 272 10.16 1.78 5.09
N ASN A 273 10.33 1.18 6.27
CA ASN A 273 9.63 -0.07 6.60
C ASN A 273 8.14 0.27 6.88
N LYS A 274 7.24 -0.14 5.97
CA LYS A 274 5.78 0.02 6.10
C LYS A 274 5.39 1.43 6.60
N SER A 275 4.76 1.52 7.78
CA SER A 275 4.32 2.75 8.44
C SER A 275 5.33 3.35 9.43
N SER A 276 6.51 2.73 9.61
CA SER A 276 7.55 3.18 10.53
C SER A 276 8.22 4.48 10.09
N LYS A 277 8.77 5.25 11.04
CA LYS A 277 9.65 6.40 10.72
C LYS A 277 11.09 5.96 10.40
N GLU A 278 11.38 4.66 10.46
CA GLU A 278 12.69 4.08 10.19
C GLU A 278 12.90 3.85 8.70
N VAL A 279 14.04 4.34 8.21
CA VAL A 279 14.48 4.19 6.83
C VAL A 279 15.39 2.97 6.75
N TYR A 280 15.03 1.96 5.95
CA TYR A 280 15.88 0.77 5.74
C TYR A 280 16.86 0.95 4.58
N GLN A 281 16.63 1.95 3.71
CA GLN A 281 17.49 2.20 2.55
C GLN A 281 17.37 3.65 2.07
N HIS A 282 18.48 4.22 1.62
CA HIS A 282 18.47 5.45 0.81
C HIS A 282 18.98 5.15 -0.60
N VAL A 283 18.34 5.73 -1.60
CA VAL A 283 18.83 5.73 -2.98
C VAL A 283 19.27 7.14 -3.33
N VAL A 284 20.53 7.29 -3.71
CA VAL A 284 21.18 8.57 -4.04
C VAL A 284 21.50 8.59 -5.52
N GLU A 285 20.98 9.58 -6.23
CA GLU A 285 21.11 9.76 -7.67
C GLU A 285 21.81 11.11 -7.95
N TYR A 286 22.88 11.13 -8.72
CA TYR A 286 23.63 12.35 -9.08
C TYR A 286 24.42 12.17 -10.38
N THR A 287 24.98 13.25 -10.92
CA THR A 287 25.90 13.20 -12.07
C THR A 287 27.34 13.29 -11.58
N ASN A 288 28.19 12.35 -11.99
CA ASN A 288 29.58 12.28 -11.53
C ASN A 288 30.52 13.27 -12.26
N LYS A 289 31.81 13.19 -11.93
CA LYS A 289 32.84 14.07 -12.51
C LYS A 289 32.99 13.87 -14.02
N GLU A 290 32.78 12.66 -14.54
CA GLU A 290 32.77 12.36 -15.99
C GLU A 290 31.45 12.77 -16.69
N GLY A 291 30.45 13.29 -15.96
CA GLY A 291 29.17 13.65 -16.55
C GLY A 291 28.19 12.49 -16.70
N ARG A 292 28.49 11.31 -16.12
CA ARG A 292 27.64 10.13 -16.15
C ARG A 292 26.65 10.14 -14.99
N PHE A 293 25.45 9.63 -15.24
CA PHE A 293 24.46 9.42 -14.20
C PHE A 293 24.89 8.27 -13.29
N VAL A 294 24.86 8.51 -11.98
CA VAL A 294 25.21 7.55 -10.93
C VAL A 294 24.02 7.36 -10.02
N LYS A 295 23.74 6.10 -9.68
CA LYS A 295 22.75 5.69 -8.70
C LYS A 295 23.41 4.78 -7.66
N LYS A 296 23.41 5.21 -6.40
CA LYS A 296 23.97 4.46 -5.27
C LYS A 296 22.86 4.09 -4.30
N THR A 297 22.88 2.84 -3.85
CA THR A 297 21.94 2.32 -2.85
C THR A 297 22.68 2.15 -1.54
N LEU A 298 22.26 2.89 -0.52
CA LEU A 298 22.78 2.85 0.84
C LEU A 298 21.82 2.03 1.70
N LYS A 299 22.14 0.76 1.96
CA LYS A 299 21.31 -0.11 2.79
C LYS A 299 21.54 0.24 4.25
N ASN A 300 20.51 0.77 4.90
CA ASN A 300 20.57 1.15 6.29
C ASN A 300 20.39 -0.10 7.17
N MET A 301 21.47 -0.87 7.34
CA MET A 301 21.56 -1.91 8.36
C MET A 301 21.65 -1.22 9.72
N ILE A 302 20.53 -0.68 10.21
CA ILE A 302 20.47 -0.28 11.60
C ILE A 302 20.46 -1.59 12.40
N ASN A 303 21.46 -1.78 13.25
CA ASN A 303 21.54 -2.85 14.27
C ASN A 303 20.28 -2.98 15.14
N SER A 304 19.27 -2.11 14.99
CA SER A 304 17.96 -2.26 15.62
C SER A 304 17.15 -3.37 14.97
N MET A 305 17.28 -3.67 13.68
CA MET A 305 16.49 -4.75 13.08
C MET A 305 17.02 -6.09 13.56
N ASP A 306 18.34 -6.29 13.63
CA ASP A 306 18.92 -7.48 14.25
C ASP A 306 18.62 -7.56 15.74
N ASN A 307 18.68 -6.48 16.52
CA ASN A 307 18.38 -6.53 17.96
C ASN A 307 16.88 -6.64 18.29
N VAL A 308 16.00 -5.98 17.54
CA VAL A 308 14.54 -6.05 17.73
C VAL A 308 14.02 -7.39 17.26
N VAL A 309 14.46 -7.86 16.09
CA VAL A 309 14.08 -9.19 15.58
C VAL A 309 14.70 -10.26 16.46
N SER A 310 15.96 -10.13 16.91
CA SER A 310 16.55 -11.10 17.84
C SER A 310 15.86 -11.11 19.19
N LYS A 311 15.46 -9.94 19.72
CA LYS A 311 14.67 -9.85 20.94
C LYS A 311 13.30 -10.49 20.75
N GLN A 312 12.58 -10.15 19.69
CA GLN A 312 11.28 -10.74 19.37
C GLN A 312 11.40 -12.27 19.19
N LEU A 313 12.41 -12.75 18.49
CA LEU A 313 12.69 -14.18 18.29
C LEU A 313 13.07 -14.91 19.58
N SER A 314 13.80 -14.24 20.47
CA SER A 314 14.04 -14.72 21.83
C SER A 314 12.73 -14.76 22.63
N ASP A 315 11.84 -13.78 22.48
CA ASP A 315 10.52 -13.76 23.12
C ASP A 315 9.62 -14.89 22.60
N PHE A 316 9.83 -15.37 21.36
CA PHE A 316 9.21 -16.60 20.85
C PHE A 316 9.83 -17.88 21.42
N GLY A 317 10.93 -17.80 22.17
CA GLY A 317 11.56 -18.95 22.83
C GLY A 317 12.55 -19.73 21.97
N LEU A 318 13.17 -19.09 20.97
CA LEU A 318 14.34 -19.67 20.31
C LEU A 318 15.55 -19.70 21.25
N ASN A 319 16.32 -20.79 21.25
CA ASN A 319 17.55 -20.91 22.02
C ASN A 319 18.71 -20.15 21.36
N PRO A 320 19.84 -19.93 22.06
CA PRO A 320 20.95 -19.15 21.53
C PRO A 320 21.54 -19.70 20.22
N ASP A 321 21.59 -21.02 20.03
CA ASP A 321 22.15 -21.64 18.83
C ASP A 321 21.25 -21.42 17.60
N ALA A 322 19.93 -21.58 17.76
CA ALA A 322 18.96 -21.26 16.72
C ALA A 322 18.95 -19.76 16.39
N LEU A 323 19.07 -18.90 17.40
CA LEU A 323 19.16 -17.46 17.21
C LEU A 323 20.42 -17.06 16.42
N LYS A 324 21.56 -17.67 16.75
CA LYS A 324 22.82 -17.44 16.04
C LYS A 324 22.73 -17.86 14.58
N GLU A 325 22.20 -19.05 14.31
CA GLU A 325 22.02 -19.53 12.93
C GLU A 325 21.05 -18.62 12.15
N PHE A 326 19.98 -18.17 12.81
CA PHE A 326 19.05 -17.20 12.25
C PHE A 326 19.76 -15.90 11.83
N GLN A 327 20.54 -15.30 12.73
CA GLN A 327 21.30 -14.08 12.44
C GLN A 327 22.27 -14.27 11.26
N MET A 328 22.96 -15.42 11.22
CA MET A 328 23.92 -15.74 10.16
C MET A 328 23.26 -15.88 8.79
N VAL A 329 22.11 -16.55 8.72
CA VAL A 329 21.41 -16.87 7.48
C VAL A 329 20.62 -15.67 6.95
N PHE A 330 19.90 -14.96 7.82
CA PHE A 330 18.97 -13.91 7.38
C PHE A 330 19.63 -12.55 7.18
N LYS A 331 20.68 -12.19 7.94
CA LYS A 331 21.40 -10.90 7.82
C LYS A 331 20.45 -9.67 7.70
N GLY A 332 19.30 -9.73 8.38
CA GLY A 332 18.24 -8.70 8.34
C GLY A 332 17.25 -8.77 7.16
N GLU A 333 17.43 -9.65 6.18
CA GLU A 333 16.47 -9.88 5.09
C GLU A 333 15.30 -10.77 5.57
N HIS A 334 14.10 -10.54 5.04
CA HIS A 334 12.89 -11.36 5.30
C HIS A 334 12.44 -11.54 6.78
N ALA A 335 12.92 -10.70 7.70
CA ALA A 335 12.58 -10.78 9.11
C ALA A 335 11.08 -10.62 9.39
N ASP A 336 10.39 -9.77 8.61
CA ASP A 336 8.95 -9.52 8.74
C ASP A 336 8.11 -10.75 8.36
N GLU A 337 8.49 -11.47 7.30
CA GLU A 337 7.80 -12.68 6.84
C GLU A 337 7.95 -13.82 7.85
N LEU A 338 9.14 -13.97 8.42
CA LEU A 338 9.39 -14.93 9.50
C LEU A 338 8.57 -14.57 10.74
N LEU A 339 8.61 -13.31 11.17
CA LEU A 339 7.85 -12.85 12.34
C LEU A 339 6.36 -13.12 12.12
N ARG A 340 5.86 -12.89 10.91
CA ARG A 340 4.48 -13.20 10.51
C ARG A 340 4.18 -14.70 10.59
N ASP A 341 5.07 -15.54 10.08
CA ASP A 341 4.90 -17.00 10.13
C ASP A 341 4.90 -17.54 11.57
N PHE A 342 5.68 -16.90 12.46
CA PHE A 342 5.73 -17.17 13.90
C PHE A 342 4.59 -16.51 14.67
N THR A 343 3.87 -15.56 14.09
CA THR A 343 2.73 -14.91 14.76
C THR A 343 1.40 -15.55 14.36
N ASN A 344 1.24 -15.95 13.09
CA ASN A 344 -0.06 -16.34 12.53
C ASN A 344 -0.38 -17.84 12.60
N ASN A 345 0.57 -18.70 12.98
CA ASN A 345 0.35 -20.14 12.99
C ASN A 345 0.00 -20.68 14.39
N VAL A 346 -1.13 -21.36 14.51
CA VAL A 346 -1.55 -22.19 15.68
C VAL A 346 -0.54 -23.36 15.97
N LYS A 347 0.63 -23.37 15.31
CA LYS A 347 1.71 -24.37 15.41
C LYS A 347 3.06 -23.77 15.86
N ASN A 348 3.07 -22.59 16.47
CA ASN A 348 4.28 -21.89 16.91
C ASN A 348 5.25 -22.78 17.69
N ASP A 349 4.77 -23.48 18.70
CA ASP A 349 5.60 -24.37 19.51
C ASP A 349 6.34 -25.43 18.70
N LYS A 350 5.75 -25.94 17.61
CA LYS A 350 6.34 -27.06 16.87
C LYS A 350 7.53 -26.60 16.05
N ILE A 351 7.41 -25.49 15.32
CA ILE A 351 8.50 -24.96 14.48
C ILE A 351 9.66 -24.49 15.36
N ILE A 352 9.34 -23.75 16.42
CA ILE A 352 10.34 -23.25 17.38
C ILE A 352 11.06 -24.43 18.06
N LYS A 353 10.33 -25.47 18.51
CA LYS A 353 10.95 -26.71 19.02
C LYS A 353 11.84 -27.40 17.98
N TRP A 354 11.48 -27.38 16.70
CA TRP A 354 12.32 -27.99 15.66
C TRP A 354 13.62 -27.21 15.45
N PHE A 355 13.54 -25.89 15.37
CA PHE A 355 14.73 -25.04 15.22
C PHE A 355 15.62 -25.10 16.46
N ASN A 356 15.05 -25.10 17.66
CA ASN A 356 15.84 -25.27 18.89
C ASN A 356 16.54 -26.62 18.95
N ALA A 357 15.88 -27.70 18.51
CA ALA A 357 16.47 -29.02 18.48
C ALA A 357 17.48 -29.20 17.34
N ASN A 358 17.31 -28.47 16.23
CA ASN A 358 18.13 -28.59 15.02
C ASN A 358 18.29 -27.21 14.35
N PRO A 359 19.20 -26.35 14.84
CA PRO A 359 19.40 -24.99 14.30
C PRO A 359 19.63 -24.93 12.79
N ASP A 360 20.35 -25.89 12.21
CA ASP A 360 20.65 -25.94 10.76
C ASP A 360 19.40 -26.01 9.86
N LEU A 361 18.25 -26.43 10.39
CA LEU A 361 16.98 -26.40 9.66
C LEU A 361 16.58 -24.97 9.24
N ILE A 362 17.11 -23.94 9.90
CA ILE A 362 16.89 -22.54 9.55
C ILE A 362 17.40 -22.23 8.14
N LYS A 363 18.49 -22.87 7.68
CA LYS A 363 19.01 -22.72 6.30
C LYS A 363 18.00 -23.17 5.26
N GLY A 364 17.38 -24.33 5.49
CA GLY A 364 16.34 -24.86 4.60
C GLY A 364 15.07 -24.03 4.63
N TYR A 365 14.66 -23.56 5.80
CA TYR A 365 13.54 -22.63 5.95
C TYR A 365 13.78 -21.31 5.20
N TYR A 366 14.96 -20.69 5.37
CA TYR A 366 15.36 -19.48 4.64
C TYR A 366 15.31 -19.68 3.13
N LYS A 367 15.83 -20.81 2.65
CA LYS A 367 15.80 -21.11 1.22
C LYS A 367 14.35 -21.14 0.70
N LEU A 368 13.43 -21.69 1.48
CA LEU A 368 12.00 -21.77 1.14
C LEU A 368 11.23 -20.43 1.24
N MET A 369 11.86 -19.29 1.59
CA MET A 369 11.15 -18.02 1.81
C MET A 369 10.47 -17.45 0.56
N GLU A 370 10.95 -17.79 -0.63
CA GLU A 370 10.32 -17.43 -1.92
C GLU A 370 9.00 -18.19 -2.18
N LEU A 371 8.69 -19.20 -1.38
CA LEU A 371 7.54 -20.09 -1.56
C LEU A 371 6.43 -19.79 -0.54
N SER A 372 5.30 -20.47 -0.71
CA SER A 372 4.12 -20.28 0.15
C SER A 372 4.41 -20.55 1.64
N PRO A 373 3.64 -19.92 2.56
CA PRO A 373 3.66 -20.30 3.97
C PRO A 373 3.43 -21.80 4.16
N SER A 374 2.48 -22.41 3.43
CA SER A 374 2.15 -23.83 3.56
C SER A 374 3.30 -24.78 3.20
N ILE A 375 4.17 -24.37 2.27
CA ILE A 375 5.35 -25.14 1.86
C ILE A 375 6.50 -24.90 2.83
N ARG A 376 6.81 -23.64 3.15
CA ARG A 376 7.99 -23.28 3.93
C ARG A 376 7.86 -23.61 5.42
N VAL A 377 6.66 -23.64 5.98
CA VAL A 377 6.44 -24.04 7.38
C VAL A 377 6.28 -25.57 7.55
N ASN A 378 6.38 -26.34 6.46
CA ASN A 378 6.29 -27.79 6.51
C ASN A 378 7.61 -28.43 6.94
N LYS A 379 7.62 -29.13 8.09
CA LYS A 379 8.82 -29.79 8.64
C LYS A 379 9.58 -30.62 7.61
N ARG A 380 8.86 -31.43 6.84
CA ARG A 380 9.48 -32.36 5.90
C ARG A 380 10.20 -31.61 4.79
N ASN A 381 9.56 -30.58 4.24
CA ASN A 381 10.19 -29.74 3.22
C ASN A 381 11.43 -29.05 3.75
N ILE A 382 11.37 -28.49 4.96
CA ILE A 382 12.53 -27.84 5.60
C ILE A 382 13.70 -28.84 5.72
N ILE A 383 13.44 -30.04 6.27
CA ILE A 383 14.47 -31.08 6.43
C ILE A 383 15.04 -31.52 5.07
N ASP A 384 14.17 -31.84 4.11
CA ASP A 384 14.59 -32.35 2.81
C ASP A 384 15.41 -31.30 2.04
N VAL A 385 15.07 -30.01 2.18
CA VAL A 385 15.80 -28.90 1.55
C VAL A 385 17.12 -28.64 2.27
N THR A 386 17.14 -28.61 3.62
CA THR A 386 18.39 -28.47 4.38
C THR A 386 19.38 -29.56 3.99
N ARG A 387 18.95 -30.83 3.93
CA ARG A 387 19.81 -31.94 3.53
C ARG A 387 20.35 -31.78 2.10
N GLN A 388 19.53 -31.30 1.18
CA GLN A 388 19.97 -31.05 -0.20
C GLN A 388 21.03 -29.93 -0.26
N ILE A 389 20.84 -28.85 0.50
CA ILE A 389 21.82 -27.76 0.63
C ILE A 389 23.14 -28.31 1.17
N GLU A 390 23.10 -29.08 2.25
CA GLU A 390 24.29 -29.67 2.89
C GLU A 390 25.03 -30.64 1.97
N SER A 391 24.31 -31.37 1.12
CA SER A 391 24.91 -32.26 0.12
C SER A 391 25.50 -31.52 -1.09
N GLY A 392 25.36 -30.19 -1.17
CA GLY A 392 25.81 -29.40 -2.32
C GLY A 392 24.96 -29.61 -3.58
N ALA A 393 23.67 -29.95 -3.43
CA ALA A 393 22.78 -30.18 -4.56
C ALA A 393 22.67 -28.91 -5.42
N LYS A 394 22.93 -29.04 -6.73
CA LYS A 394 22.81 -27.94 -7.70
C LYS A 394 21.36 -27.49 -7.89
N GLU A 395 20.41 -28.43 -7.74
CA GLU A 395 18.98 -28.20 -7.89
C GLU A 395 18.25 -28.70 -6.65
N ILE A 396 17.26 -27.95 -6.19
CA ILE A 396 16.49 -28.27 -4.99
C ILE A 396 15.13 -28.82 -5.38
N PHE A 397 14.87 -30.07 -4.97
CA PHE A 397 13.60 -30.74 -5.16
C PHE A 397 12.73 -30.63 -3.92
N ILE A 398 11.47 -30.24 -4.11
CA ILE A 398 10.46 -30.22 -3.05
C ILE A 398 9.45 -31.33 -3.34
N GLY A 399 9.36 -32.28 -2.42
CA GLY A 399 8.33 -33.31 -2.45
C GLY A 399 7.05 -32.79 -1.80
N ILE A 400 5.93 -32.78 -2.53
CA ILE A 400 4.68 -32.29 -1.93
C ILE A 400 4.14 -33.33 -0.92
N PRO A 401 3.93 -32.95 0.35
CA PRO A 401 3.36 -33.85 1.35
C PRO A 401 1.93 -34.23 1.00
N GLY A 402 1.54 -35.48 1.29
CA GLY A 402 0.24 -36.03 0.87
C GLY A 402 0.26 -36.67 -0.51
N ASN A 403 1.37 -37.30 -0.88
CA ASN A 403 1.56 -38.05 -2.13
C ASN A 403 0.67 -39.32 -2.19
N ILE A 404 -0.65 -39.13 -2.09
CA ILE A 404 -1.71 -40.14 -2.21
C ILE A 404 -1.59 -40.86 -3.57
N GLY A 405 -0.94 -40.22 -4.55
CA GLY A 405 -0.69 -40.72 -5.89
C GLY A 405 0.56 -41.58 -6.09
N LYS A 406 1.53 -41.64 -5.17
CA LYS A 406 2.79 -42.38 -5.43
C LYS A 406 2.58 -43.87 -5.76
N LYS A 407 1.64 -44.52 -5.07
CA LYS A 407 1.25 -45.93 -5.35
C LYS A 407 0.37 -46.10 -6.60
N LYS A 408 -0.03 -44.98 -7.21
CA LYS A 408 -0.94 -44.89 -8.37
C LYS A 408 -0.21 -44.48 -9.65
N VAL A 409 1.07 -44.09 -9.59
CA VAL A 409 1.85 -43.72 -10.78
C VAL A 409 1.79 -44.85 -11.81
N GLY A 410 1.45 -44.50 -13.05
CA GLY A 410 1.31 -45.47 -14.15
C GLY A 410 0.10 -46.40 -14.03
N LYS A 411 -0.78 -46.20 -13.03
CA LYS A 411 -2.06 -46.91 -12.92
C LYS A 411 -3.17 -46.08 -13.54
N ILE A 412 -4.03 -46.78 -14.27
CA ILE A 412 -5.29 -46.28 -14.78
C ILE A 412 -6.36 -46.61 -13.73
N LEU A 413 -7.05 -45.60 -13.21
CA LEU A 413 -8.13 -45.78 -12.24
C LEU A 413 -9.50 -45.65 -12.91
N LYS A 414 -10.58 -45.68 -12.13
CA LYS A 414 -11.95 -45.52 -12.62
C LYS A 414 -12.05 -44.31 -13.56
N TYR A 415 -12.80 -44.41 -14.65
CA TYR A 415 -12.82 -43.41 -15.73
C TYR A 415 -11.52 -43.29 -16.53
N ASP A 416 -10.68 -44.32 -16.51
CA ASP A 416 -9.44 -44.34 -17.25
C ASP A 416 -8.50 -43.15 -16.97
N VAL A 417 -8.58 -42.60 -15.76
CA VAL A 417 -7.73 -41.48 -15.34
C VAL A 417 -6.36 -42.02 -14.95
N GLU A 418 -5.36 -41.66 -15.72
CA GLU A 418 -3.96 -42.00 -15.48
C GLU A 418 -3.33 -41.03 -14.47
N PHE A 419 -2.52 -41.54 -13.56
CA PHE A 419 -1.71 -40.72 -12.65
C PHE A 419 -0.27 -40.64 -13.14
N LYS A 420 0.19 -39.43 -13.44
CA LYS A 420 1.52 -39.14 -13.97
C LYS A 420 2.37 -38.41 -12.96
N GLU A 421 3.62 -38.82 -12.84
CA GLU A 421 4.61 -38.03 -12.11
C GLU A 421 5.02 -36.82 -12.96
N ARG A 422 5.08 -35.65 -12.33
CA ARG A 422 5.46 -34.38 -12.96
C ARG A 422 6.52 -33.69 -12.11
N ILE A 423 7.43 -33.02 -12.81
CA ILE A 423 8.42 -32.11 -12.24
C ILE A 423 8.07 -30.71 -12.71
N ILE A 424 7.74 -29.82 -11.77
CA ILE A 424 7.23 -28.48 -12.06
C ILE A 424 8.26 -27.46 -11.56
N PRO A 425 8.88 -26.66 -12.44
CA PRO A 425 9.78 -25.61 -12.01
C PRO A 425 8.99 -24.43 -11.43
N ILE A 426 9.37 -23.96 -10.24
CA ILE A 426 8.80 -22.77 -9.60
C ILE A 426 9.96 -21.98 -8.98
N GLY A 427 10.28 -20.84 -9.59
CA GLY A 427 11.47 -20.07 -9.22
C GLY A 427 12.71 -20.95 -9.27
N ASN A 428 13.43 -21.03 -8.13
CA ASN A 428 14.65 -21.81 -7.98
C ASN A 428 14.42 -23.27 -7.56
N PHE A 429 13.17 -23.75 -7.55
CA PHE A 429 12.79 -25.07 -7.04
C PHE A 429 12.17 -25.95 -8.11
N LYS A 430 12.32 -27.26 -7.95
CA LYS A 430 11.63 -28.28 -8.74
C LYS A 430 10.66 -29.05 -7.85
N PHE A 431 9.37 -28.90 -8.11
CA PHE A 431 8.33 -29.62 -7.38
C PHE A 431 8.09 -30.98 -8.02
N LYS A 432 8.26 -32.03 -7.23
CA LYS A 432 8.03 -33.41 -7.68
C LYS A 432 6.73 -33.93 -7.06
N ALA A 433 5.71 -34.15 -7.90
CA ALA A 433 4.40 -34.61 -7.46
C ALA A 433 3.70 -35.48 -8.51
N VAL A 434 2.64 -36.16 -8.09
CA VAL A 434 1.85 -37.07 -8.94
C VAL A 434 0.45 -36.49 -9.12
N PHE A 435 0.05 -36.29 -10.37
CA PHE A 435 -1.22 -35.67 -10.73
C PHE A 435 -2.06 -36.59 -11.61
N PRO A 436 -3.40 -36.59 -11.45
CA PRO A 436 -4.31 -37.22 -12.39
C PRO A 436 -4.38 -36.42 -13.69
N ASP A 437 -4.40 -37.11 -14.82
CA ASP A 437 -4.63 -36.52 -16.13
C ASP A 437 -6.14 -36.38 -16.39
N PHE A 438 -6.68 -35.18 -16.17
CA PHE A 438 -8.10 -34.89 -16.39
C PHE A 438 -8.41 -34.41 -17.81
N SER A 439 -7.46 -34.46 -18.75
CA SER A 439 -7.65 -33.92 -20.11
C SER A 439 -8.90 -34.47 -20.82
N ALA A 440 -9.21 -35.76 -20.65
CA ALA A 440 -10.38 -36.41 -21.24
C ALA A 440 -11.73 -35.98 -20.62
N PHE A 441 -11.70 -35.32 -19.45
CA PHE A 441 -12.87 -34.95 -18.64
C PHE A 441 -12.96 -33.45 -18.35
N SER A 442 -12.05 -32.66 -18.92
CA SER A 442 -12.06 -31.20 -18.86
C SER A 442 -12.74 -30.63 -20.09
N ILE A 443 -13.55 -29.59 -19.92
CA ILE A 443 -14.21 -28.88 -21.03
C ILE A 443 -13.58 -27.52 -21.34
N ALA A 444 -12.67 -27.06 -20.49
CA ALA A 444 -11.96 -25.81 -20.69
C ALA A 444 -10.65 -25.81 -19.90
N LYS A 445 -9.60 -25.24 -20.50
CA LYS A 445 -8.36 -24.87 -19.81
C LYS A 445 -8.15 -23.37 -19.94
N ILE A 446 -7.90 -22.69 -18.83
CA ILE A 446 -7.88 -21.23 -18.76
C ILE A 446 -6.62 -20.79 -18.04
N ARG A 447 -5.80 -20.01 -18.73
CA ARG A 447 -4.63 -19.36 -18.13
C ARG A 447 -5.05 -18.10 -17.40
N LEU A 448 -4.77 -18.05 -16.12
CA LEU A 448 -4.92 -16.86 -15.28
C LEU A 448 -3.87 -15.81 -15.67
N GLU A 449 -4.24 -14.54 -15.55
CA GLU A 449 -3.27 -13.43 -15.56
C GLU A 449 -2.40 -13.49 -14.30
N ASP A 450 -1.15 -13.04 -14.39
CA ASP A 450 -0.17 -13.13 -13.30
C ASP A 450 -0.69 -12.55 -11.97
N VAL A 451 -1.42 -11.43 -12.04
CA VAL A 451 -2.02 -10.77 -10.88
C VAL A 451 -3.12 -11.60 -10.21
N LEU A 452 -3.79 -12.48 -10.96
CA LEU A 452 -4.86 -13.35 -10.47
C LEU A 452 -4.34 -14.68 -9.93
N ILE A 453 -3.10 -15.09 -10.23
CA ILE A 453 -2.56 -16.37 -9.76
C ILE A 453 -2.53 -16.44 -8.23
N GLN A 454 -2.29 -15.31 -7.55
CA GLN A 454 -2.29 -15.22 -6.08
C GLN A 454 -3.64 -14.77 -5.49
N ALA A 455 -4.62 -14.40 -6.33
CA ALA A 455 -5.95 -13.97 -5.91
C ALA A 455 -6.73 -15.10 -5.18
N VAL A 456 -7.80 -14.74 -4.48
CA VAL A 456 -8.70 -15.72 -3.85
C VAL A 456 -9.45 -16.53 -4.91
N ASP A 457 -9.81 -17.78 -4.59
CA ASP A 457 -10.49 -18.69 -5.53
C ASP A 457 -11.71 -18.07 -6.22
N GLY A 458 -12.50 -17.27 -5.48
CA GLY A 458 -13.67 -16.58 -6.03
C GLY A 458 -13.33 -15.62 -7.17
N GLU A 459 -12.24 -14.86 -7.05
CA GLU A 459 -11.77 -13.95 -8.10
C GLU A 459 -11.21 -14.74 -9.30
N GLN A 460 -10.42 -15.78 -9.03
CA GLN A 460 -9.88 -16.66 -10.06
C GLN A 460 -10.99 -17.33 -10.89
N PHE A 461 -12.02 -17.85 -10.21
CA PHE A 461 -13.14 -18.52 -10.85
C PHE A 461 -14.06 -17.55 -11.59
N THR A 462 -14.20 -16.32 -11.09
CA THR A 462 -14.93 -15.26 -11.79
C THR A 462 -14.25 -14.92 -13.12
N PHE A 463 -12.93 -14.71 -13.10
CA PHE A 463 -12.17 -14.49 -14.32
C PHE A 463 -12.27 -15.69 -15.28
N ALA A 464 -12.07 -16.90 -14.77
CA ALA A 464 -12.18 -18.12 -15.57
C ALA A 464 -13.54 -18.27 -16.23
N LYS A 465 -14.63 -17.94 -15.53
CA LYS A 465 -15.98 -17.95 -16.09
C LYS A 465 -16.15 -16.93 -17.22
N GLU A 466 -15.62 -15.72 -17.09
CA GLU A 466 -15.69 -14.72 -18.16
C GLU A 466 -14.90 -15.15 -19.40
N VAL A 467 -13.74 -15.79 -19.21
CA VAL A 467 -12.97 -16.37 -20.32
C VAL A 467 -13.74 -17.53 -20.97
N LEU A 468 -14.32 -18.43 -20.17
CA LEU A 468 -15.15 -19.53 -20.68
C LEU A 468 -16.34 -19.01 -21.50
N LYS A 469 -17.02 -17.97 -21.02
CA LYS A 469 -18.12 -17.34 -21.74
C LYS A 469 -17.69 -16.78 -23.10
N LYS A 470 -16.49 -16.19 -23.18
CA LYS A 470 -15.91 -15.72 -24.44
C LYS A 470 -15.55 -16.89 -25.37
N GLN A 471 -14.96 -17.96 -24.83
CA GLN A 471 -14.66 -19.20 -25.58
C GLN A 471 -15.94 -19.81 -26.15
N PHE A 472 -17.01 -19.90 -25.35
CA PHE A 472 -18.30 -20.41 -25.77
C PHE A 472 -18.94 -19.58 -26.89
N LYS A 473 -18.88 -18.25 -26.79
CA LYS A 473 -19.37 -17.38 -27.88
C LYS A 473 -18.58 -17.54 -29.17
N SER A 474 -17.30 -17.87 -29.07
CA SER A 474 -16.40 -17.98 -30.23
C SER A 474 -16.49 -19.36 -30.90
N ASN A 475 -16.70 -20.42 -30.11
CA ASN A 475 -16.78 -21.80 -30.59
C ASN A 475 -17.82 -22.60 -29.78
N PRO A 476 -19.12 -22.34 -29.98
CA PRO A 476 -20.17 -22.98 -29.21
C PRO A 476 -20.27 -24.48 -29.50
N ASP A 477 -20.05 -24.91 -30.74
CA ASP A 477 -20.26 -26.29 -31.17
C ASP A 477 -19.33 -27.28 -30.48
N GLU A 478 -18.05 -26.93 -30.32
CA GLU A 478 -17.08 -27.78 -29.63
C GLU A 478 -17.44 -27.95 -28.15
N ILE A 479 -17.75 -26.84 -27.46
CA ILE A 479 -18.14 -26.89 -26.05
C ILE A 479 -19.45 -27.66 -25.87
N ILE A 480 -20.46 -27.41 -26.72
CA ILE A 480 -21.74 -28.14 -26.70
C ILE A 480 -21.50 -29.65 -26.93
N LYS A 481 -20.63 -30.03 -27.84
CA LYS A 481 -20.26 -31.43 -28.09
C LYS A 481 -19.67 -32.08 -26.84
N MET A 482 -18.77 -31.39 -26.14
CA MET A 482 -18.18 -31.89 -24.90
C MET A 482 -19.19 -31.99 -23.75
N LEU A 483 -20.08 -30.99 -23.62
CA LEU A 483 -21.18 -31.02 -22.65
C LEU A 483 -22.15 -32.18 -22.90
N LYS A 484 -22.57 -32.40 -24.16
CA LYS A 484 -23.41 -33.55 -24.53
C LYS A 484 -22.74 -34.87 -24.18
N LYS A 485 -21.46 -35.04 -24.54
CA LYS A 485 -20.68 -36.23 -24.18
C LYS A 485 -20.66 -36.47 -22.68
N HIS A 486 -20.49 -35.42 -21.88
CA HIS A 486 -20.58 -35.51 -20.43
C HIS A 486 -21.97 -35.94 -19.96
N ASN A 487 -23.04 -35.30 -20.46
CA ASN A 487 -24.41 -35.57 -20.03
C ASN A 487 -24.83 -37.01 -20.34
N SER A 488 -24.56 -37.51 -21.55
CA SER A 488 -24.86 -38.90 -21.91
C SER A 488 -24.12 -39.91 -21.02
N ARG A 489 -22.88 -39.60 -20.61
CA ARG A 489 -22.15 -40.42 -19.64
C ARG A 489 -22.82 -40.41 -18.25
N MET A 490 -23.21 -39.22 -17.77
CA MET A 490 -23.85 -39.09 -16.45
C MET A 490 -25.18 -39.85 -16.37
N VAL A 491 -25.98 -39.81 -17.45
CA VAL A 491 -27.23 -40.58 -17.57
C VAL A 491 -26.95 -42.07 -17.61
N LYS A 492 -26.03 -42.52 -18.47
CA LYS A 492 -25.65 -43.93 -18.61
C LYS A 492 -25.18 -44.55 -17.28
N GLU A 493 -24.45 -43.80 -16.47
CA GLU A 493 -23.87 -44.29 -15.22
C GLU A 493 -24.82 -44.19 -14.01
N GLY A 494 -26.06 -43.74 -14.20
CA GLY A 494 -26.98 -43.49 -13.09
C GLY A 494 -26.47 -42.44 -12.10
N LYS A 495 -25.52 -41.60 -12.53
CA LYS A 495 -24.96 -40.49 -11.75
C LYS A 495 -25.78 -39.21 -11.84
N VAL A 496 -27.01 -39.35 -12.32
CA VAL A 496 -28.01 -38.28 -12.36
C VAL A 496 -28.46 -38.02 -10.93
N ASN A 497 -27.71 -37.26 -10.13
CA ASN A 497 -28.23 -36.86 -8.83
C ASN A 497 -27.58 -35.62 -8.19
N ILE A 498 -28.30 -35.08 -7.19
CA ILE A 498 -27.90 -34.19 -6.07
C ILE A 498 -27.97 -32.64 -6.20
N PHE A 499 -28.95 -32.06 -6.90
CA PHE A 499 -29.47 -30.73 -6.51
C PHE A 499 -31.01 -30.76 -6.50
N LYS A 500 -31.59 -30.83 -5.30
CA LYS A 500 -33.05 -30.87 -5.01
C LYS A 500 -33.86 -32.14 -5.36
N GLY A 501 -33.22 -33.26 -5.71
CA GLY A 501 -33.90 -34.57 -5.79
C GLY A 501 -34.51 -34.93 -7.16
N ASP A 502 -34.44 -34.04 -8.15
CA ASP A 502 -34.96 -34.29 -9.49
C ASP A 502 -33.89 -34.89 -10.43
N ILE A 503 -34.28 -35.91 -11.20
CA ILE A 503 -33.49 -36.51 -12.27
C ILE A 503 -33.63 -35.63 -13.51
N LEU A 504 -32.55 -34.98 -13.94
CA LEU A 504 -32.54 -34.17 -15.17
C LEU A 504 -32.22 -35.02 -16.40
N SER A 505 -32.96 -34.83 -17.49
CA SER A 505 -32.64 -35.38 -18.81
C SER A 505 -31.38 -34.72 -19.41
N GLU A 506 -30.76 -35.36 -20.42
CA GLU A 506 -29.57 -34.80 -21.10
C GLU A 506 -29.82 -33.38 -21.65
N LYS A 507 -31.04 -33.12 -22.14
CA LYS A 507 -31.45 -31.83 -22.69
C LYS A 507 -31.59 -30.76 -21.60
N GLU A 508 -32.15 -31.12 -20.44
CA GLU A 508 -32.28 -30.21 -19.30
C GLU A 508 -30.91 -29.89 -18.70
N MET A 509 -30.03 -30.89 -18.58
CA MET A 509 -28.64 -30.70 -18.16
C MET A 509 -27.91 -29.73 -19.10
N LEU A 510 -28.03 -29.94 -20.42
CA LEU A 510 -27.38 -29.08 -21.42
C LEU A 510 -27.90 -27.64 -21.32
N SER A 511 -29.22 -27.47 -21.22
CA SER A 511 -29.84 -26.14 -21.10
C SER A 511 -29.35 -25.40 -19.86
N LYS A 512 -29.21 -26.12 -18.74
CA LYS A 512 -28.68 -25.56 -17.49
C LYS A 512 -27.20 -25.19 -17.60
N GLN A 513 -26.37 -26.05 -18.19
CA GLN A 513 -24.94 -25.81 -18.37
C GLN A 513 -24.68 -24.57 -19.24
N ILE A 514 -25.42 -24.42 -20.34
CA ILE A 514 -25.35 -23.23 -21.20
C ILE A 514 -25.73 -21.98 -20.40
N ALA A 515 -26.84 -22.02 -19.66
CA ALA A 515 -27.27 -20.91 -18.81
C ALA A 515 -26.22 -20.52 -17.75
N ASP A 516 -25.54 -21.50 -17.15
CA ASP A 516 -24.47 -21.27 -16.18
C ASP A 516 -23.24 -20.60 -16.83
N ILE A 517 -22.83 -21.05 -18.02
CA ILE A 517 -21.75 -20.44 -18.83
C ILE A 517 -22.10 -19.00 -19.21
N GLU A 518 -23.35 -18.73 -19.59
CA GLU A 518 -23.79 -17.39 -19.98
C GLU A 518 -23.91 -16.42 -18.81
N GLY A 519 -23.93 -16.91 -17.57
CA GLY A 519 -23.80 -16.08 -16.38
C GLY A 519 -24.66 -16.47 -15.18
N LYS A 520 -25.61 -17.40 -15.29
CA LYS A 520 -26.65 -17.62 -14.27
C LYS A 520 -26.23 -18.47 -13.05
N GLY A 521 -25.04 -19.07 -13.04
CA GLY A 521 -24.56 -19.94 -11.96
C GLY A 521 -23.16 -19.59 -11.41
N SER A 522 -22.82 -20.05 -10.21
CA SER A 522 -21.47 -19.87 -9.61
C SER A 522 -20.43 -20.86 -10.16
N SER A 523 -20.89 -21.98 -10.73
CA SER A 523 -20.11 -22.99 -11.46
C SER A 523 -21.00 -23.58 -12.56
N VAL A 524 -20.40 -24.23 -13.55
CA VAL A 524 -21.15 -24.92 -14.62
C VAL A 524 -21.68 -26.24 -14.07
N PHE A 525 -22.98 -26.49 -14.21
CA PHE A 525 -23.61 -27.69 -13.69
C PHE A 525 -22.88 -29.00 -14.06
N GLY A 526 -22.51 -29.77 -13.04
CA GLY A 526 -21.78 -31.04 -13.16
C GLY A 526 -20.26 -30.88 -13.26
N PHE A 527 -19.72 -29.67 -13.18
CA PHE A 527 -18.29 -29.39 -13.26
C PHE A 527 -17.79 -28.62 -12.03
N ILE A 528 -16.47 -28.67 -11.82
CA ILE A 528 -15.77 -27.91 -10.80
C ILE A 528 -14.52 -27.27 -11.38
N TRP A 529 -14.21 -26.05 -10.95
CA TRP A 529 -12.93 -25.43 -11.25
C TRP A 529 -11.83 -26.14 -10.45
N HIS A 530 -10.86 -26.65 -11.19
CA HIS A 530 -9.72 -27.39 -10.68
C HIS A 530 -8.44 -26.62 -10.99
N HIS A 531 -7.60 -26.45 -9.97
CA HIS A 531 -6.24 -25.93 -10.18
C HIS A 531 -5.37 -27.07 -10.74
N ASN A 532 -5.00 -26.99 -12.02
CA ASN A 532 -4.16 -27.93 -12.74
C ASN A 532 -2.74 -28.02 -12.13
N GLU A 533 -1.86 -28.91 -12.58
CA GLU A 533 -0.46 -28.87 -12.19
C GLU A 533 0.34 -27.72 -12.83
N GLU A 534 0.00 -27.32 -14.05
CA GLU A 534 0.67 -26.28 -14.82
C GLU A 534 0.39 -24.89 -14.25
N TYR A 535 1.44 -24.17 -13.84
CA TYR A 535 1.33 -22.88 -13.15
C TYR A 535 0.34 -21.90 -13.81
N GLY A 536 -0.70 -21.54 -13.05
CA GLY A 536 -1.72 -20.56 -13.45
C GLY A 536 -2.84 -21.11 -14.34
N ILE A 537 -2.97 -22.42 -14.56
CA ILE A 537 -3.98 -23.02 -15.45
C ILE A 537 -5.19 -23.57 -14.68
N LEU A 538 -6.33 -22.89 -14.71
CA LEU A 538 -7.58 -23.51 -14.23
C LEU A 538 -8.19 -24.43 -15.28
N GLU A 539 -8.65 -25.59 -14.84
CA GLU A 539 -9.41 -26.54 -15.67
C GLU A 539 -10.84 -26.68 -15.17
N LEU A 540 -11.80 -26.73 -16.09
CA LEU A 540 -13.19 -27.02 -15.75
C LEU A 540 -13.44 -28.53 -15.90
N VAL A 541 -13.25 -29.26 -14.81
CA VAL A 541 -13.23 -30.73 -14.77
C VAL A 541 -14.58 -31.26 -14.30
N SER A 542 -15.00 -32.38 -14.88
CA SER A 542 -16.21 -33.07 -14.44
C SER A 542 -16.14 -33.45 -12.95
N HIS A 543 -17.14 -33.03 -12.17
CA HIS A 543 -17.11 -33.08 -10.72
C HIS A 543 -17.03 -34.51 -10.17
N ASP A 544 -17.78 -35.43 -10.79
CA ASP A 544 -17.85 -36.83 -10.37
C ASP A 544 -16.50 -37.56 -10.55
N VAL A 545 -15.76 -37.23 -11.62
CA VAL A 545 -14.40 -37.72 -11.86
C VAL A 545 -13.44 -37.11 -10.85
N HIS A 546 -13.50 -35.80 -10.66
CA HIS A 546 -12.61 -35.08 -9.75
C HIS A 546 -12.69 -35.61 -8.30
N VAL A 547 -13.91 -35.81 -7.78
CA VAL A 547 -14.14 -36.28 -6.39
C VAL A 547 -13.58 -37.68 -6.13
N LEU A 548 -13.62 -38.58 -7.12
CA LEU A 548 -13.14 -39.96 -6.97
C LEU A 548 -11.62 -40.08 -7.01
N HIS A 549 -10.94 -39.10 -7.59
CA HIS A 549 -9.49 -39.09 -7.78
C HIS A 549 -8.80 -38.18 -6.78
N LYS A 550 -8.76 -38.56 -5.49
CA LYS A 550 -7.99 -37.80 -4.48
C LYS A 550 -6.56 -37.57 -4.94
N HIS A 551 -6.16 -36.30 -5.06
CA HIS A 551 -4.87 -35.87 -5.56
C HIS A 551 -4.39 -34.61 -4.84
N THR A 552 -3.12 -34.28 -5.05
CA THR A 552 -2.55 -33.00 -4.64
C THR A 552 -3.00 -31.94 -5.65
N GLY A 553 -3.91 -31.05 -5.25
CA GLY A 553 -4.38 -29.99 -6.14
C GLY A 553 -3.27 -29.01 -6.51
N GLY A 554 -3.32 -28.47 -7.73
CA GLY A 554 -2.42 -27.44 -8.24
C GLY A 554 -2.29 -26.20 -7.37
N LYS A 555 -3.35 -25.91 -6.62
CA LYS A 555 -3.40 -24.84 -5.62
C LYS A 555 -2.25 -24.91 -4.62
N ILE A 556 -1.87 -26.13 -4.20
CA ILE A 556 -0.75 -26.35 -3.28
C ILE A 556 0.58 -26.02 -3.96
N VAL A 557 0.68 -26.27 -5.26
CA VAL A 557 1.86 -26.02 -6.08
C VAL A 557 2.06 -24.53 -6.31
N TRP A 558 1.00 -23.80 -6.70
CA TRP A 558 1.12 -22.40 -7.14
C TRP A 558 0.96 -21.36 -6.03
N ASN A 559 0.60 -21.78 -4.82
CA ASN A 559 0.20 -20.90 -3.73
C ASN A 559 -1.05 -20.04 -4.02
N GLY A 560 -1.85 -20.40 -5.03
CA GLY A 560 -3.06 -19.65 -5.37
C GLY A 560 -4.12 -19.72 -4.27
N GLY A 561 -4.97 -18.69 -4.16
CA GLY A 561 -6.08 -18.67 -3.19
C GLY A 561 -5.70 -18.39 -1.73
N GLY A 562 -4.44 -18.02 -1.45
CA GLY A 562 -3.89 -17.82 -0.10
C GLY A 562 -3.86 -16.37 0.39
N ALA A 563 -4.23 -15.39 -0.43
CA ALA A 563 -4.11 -13.97 -0.08
C ALA A 563 -4.92 -13.53 1.16
N ASN A 564 -5.87 -14.35 1.65
CA ASN A 564 -6.71 -14.07 2.82
C ASN A 564 -6.94 -15.28 3.73
N ARG A 565 -5.91 -16.06 4.09
CA ARG A 565 -6.00 -17.05 5.17
C ARG A 565 -5.17 -16.70 6.38
#